data_AF-A0A7W3U653-F1
#
_entry.id   AF-A0A7W3U653-F1
#
_cell.length_a   1.000
_cell.length_b   1.000
_cell.length_c   1.000
_cell.angle_alpha   90.00
_cell.angle_beta   90.00
_cell.angle_gamma   90.00
#
_symmetry.space_group_name_H-M   'P 1'
#
loop_
_entity.id
_entity.type
_entity.pdbx_description
1 polymer ?
#
loop_
_entity_poly.entity_id
_entity_poly.type
_entity_poly.pdbx_seq_one_letter_code
_entity_poly.pdbx_strand_id
1 'polypeptide(L)'
;MRTAHMLMAGLATALAGIGSAAAASPPVPPAVVEHGASTVTMDPVKVRAPHWRDIRGATDQCVDARFLRGWREDGEGLVVEVSPRRHAGNRYYRVETVGSCPDLGGAHAIQLASRNRGAAVCGRPGDKVVLLDHVSQGLAAMGTLPTGAFSRGCEISRVVPMPRH
;
A
#
# COMPACT_ATOMS: atom_id res chain seq x y z
N MET A 1 22.68 -21.66 51.88
CA MET A 1 21.95 -20.90 52.91
C MET A 1 22.90 -19.90 53.55
N ARG A 2 22.77 -18.62 53.22
CA ARG A 2 23.48 -17.51 53.89
C ARG A 2 22.54 -16.32 53.91
N THR A 3 21.99 -16.08 55.10
CA THR A 3 21.20 -14.92 55.51
C THR A 3 22.14 -13.85 56.04
N ALA A 4 21.93 -12.59 55.65
CA ALA A 4 22.32 -11.43 56.43
C ALA A 4 21.44 -10.22 56.05
N HIS A 5 20.73 -9.71 57.07
CA HIS A 5 19.97 -8.48 57.08
C HIS A 5 20.85 -7.24 56.95
N MET A 6 20.34 -6.15 56.38
CA MET A 6 20.24 -4.87 57.10
C MET A 6 19.36 -3.83 56.37
N LEU A 7 18.48 -3.20 57.16
CA LEU A 7 17.66 -2.01 56.88
C LEU A 7 18.53 -0.76 56.62
N MET A 8 17.92 0.26 55.96
CA MET A 8 17.88 1.71 56.29
C MET A 8 17.55 2.48 54.97
N ALA A 9 16.35 3.04 54.75
CA ALA A 9 15.76 4.27 55.29
C ALA A 9 16.30 5.59 54.65
N GLY A 10 15.36 6.42 54.15
CA GLY A 10 15.55 7.82 53.73
C GLY A 10 15.97 8.00 52.25
N LEU A 11 15.51 8.98 51.47
CA LEU A 11 14.93 10.29 51.76
C LEU A 11 14.05 10.73 50.57
N ALA A 12 12.99 11.49 50.84
CA ALA A 12 12.20 12.19 49.83
C ALA A 12 12.86 13.53 49.44
N THR A 13 12.89 13.87 48.14
CA THR A 13 12.92 15.26 47.67
C THR A 13 12.22 15.37 46.32
N ALA A 14 11.13 16.15 46.29
CA ALA A 14 10.43 16.61 45.09
C ALA A 14 11.18 17.78 44.45
N LEU A 15 11.18 17.88 43.11
CA LEU A 15 11.36 19.15 42.41
C LEU A 15 10.50 19.15 41.13
N ALA A 16 9.57 20.10 41.10
CA ALA A 16 8.70 20.43 40.00
C ALA A 16 9.52 21.02 38.84
N GLY A 17 9.39 20.43 37.65
CA GLY A 17 9.89 20.99 36.39
C GLY A 17 8.81 21.80 35.69
N ILE A 18 8.86 23.12 35.87
CA ILE A 18 8.07 24.12 35.13
C ILE A 18 8.87 24.43 33.86
N GLY A 19 8.31 24.16 32.68
CA GLY A 19 9.01 24.33 31.40
C GLY A 19 8.13 25.02 30.35
N SER A 20 8.25 26.34 30.32
CA SER A 20 7.79 27.36 29.37
C SER A 20 7.06 26.92 28.09
N ALA A 21 5.80 27.33 27.98
CA ALA A 21 5.12 27.50 26.71
C ALA A 21 5.78 28.64 25.91
N ALA A 22 6.42 28.30 24.78
CA ALA A 22 6.93 29.29 23.84
C ALA A 22 5.75 30.04 23.20
N ALA A 23 5.71 31.35 23.43
CA ALA A 23 4.77 32.25 22.78
C ALA A 23 5.06 32.27 21.26
N ALA A 24 4.11 31.74 20.47
CA ALA A 24 4.15 31.87 19.03
C ALA A 24 3.86 33.34 18.64
N SER A 25 4.79 33.99 17.96
CA SER A 25 4.58 35.31 17.36
C SER A 25 3.44 35.26 16.33
N PRO A 26 2.58 36.30 16.24
CA PRO A 26 1.57 36.36 15.19
C PRO A 26 2.24 36.56 13.81
N PRO A 27 1.72 35.94 12.73
CA PRO A 27 2.22 36.17 11.39
C PRO A 27 1.92 37.60 10.93
N VAL A 28 2.94 38.29 10.43
CA VAL A 28 2.82 39.60 9.76
C VAL A 28 1.99 39.40 8.48
N PRO A 29 0.90 40.16 8.25
CA PRO A 29 0.14 40.03 7.01
C PRO A 29 0.96 40.55 5.83
N PRO A 30 0.94 39.89 4.66
CA PRO A 30 1.60 40.40 3.47
C PRO A 30 0.93 41.71 3.02
N ALA A 31 1.77 42.68 2.62
CA ALA A 31 1.31 43.94 2.03
C ALA A 31 0.45 43.65 0.79
N VAL A 32 -0.78 44.18 0.78
CA VAL A 32 -1.72 44.04 -0.33
C VAL A 32 -1.26 44.95 -1.47
N VAL A 33 -0.81 44.35 -2.57
CA VAL A 33 -0.60 45.05 -3.84
C VAL A 33 -1.89 44.86 -4.66
N GLU A 34 -2.71 45.89 -4.77
CA GLU A 34 -3.93 45.87 -5.57
C GLU A 34 -3.57 45.78 -7.06
N HIS A 35 -3.66 44.58 -7.63
CA HIS A 35 -3.67 44.39 -9.06
C HIS A 35 -5.13 44.24 -9.51
N GLY A 36 -5.63 45.24 -10.22
CA GLY A 36 -6.89 45.16 -10.94
C GLY A 36 -6.84 44.03 -11.96
N ALA A 37 -7.41 42.89 -11.60
CA ALA A 37 -7.55 41.72 -12.45
C ALA A 37 -8.95 41.15 -12.26
N SER A 38 -9.77 41.23 -13.31
CA SER A 38 -11.08 40.60 -13.39
C SER A 38 -10.89 39.08 -13.30
N THR A 39 -10.90 38.55 -12.08
CA THR A 39 -10.76 37.12 -11.82
C THR A 39 -12.12 36.46 -12.05
N VAL A 40 -12.25 35.78 -13.18
CA VAL A 40 -13.35 34.82 -13.39
C VAL A 40 -13.15 33.70 -12.38
N THR A 41 -13.85 33.81 -11.25
CA THR A 41 -13.83 32.79 -10.20
C THR A 41 -14.85 31.73 -10.58
N MET A 42 -14.37 30.54 -10.95
CA MET A 42 -15.24 29.38 -11.15
C MET A 42 -15.67 28.82 -9.79
N ASP A 43 -16.90 28.30 -9.71
CA ASP A 43 -17.38 27.61 -8.52
C ASP A 43 -16.46 26.42 -8.16
N PRO A 44 -16.21 26.17 -6.86
CA PRO A 44 -15.34 25.09 -6.43
C PRO A 44 -15.92 23.74 -6.84
N VAL A 45 -15.18 23.02 -7.69
CA VAL A 45 -15.50 21.64 -8.08
C VAL A 45 -15.39 20.76 -6.83
N LYS A 46 -16.54 20.32 -6.31
CA LYS A 46 -16.60 19.33 -5.23
C LYS A 46 -16.16 17.97 -5.75
N VAL A 47 -14.88 17.67 -5.59
CA VAL A 47 -14.36 16.33 -5.86
C VAL A 47 -14.87 15.40 -4.76
N ARG A 48 -15.86 14.57 -5.09
CA ARG A 48 -16.19 13.42 -4.24
C ARG A 48 -15.02 12.46 -4.31
N ALA A 49 -14.58 11.96 -3.15
CA ALA A 49 -13.56 10.93 -3.10
C ALA A 49 -13.96 9.81 -4.08
N PRO A 50 -13.10 9.44 -5.05
CA PRO A 50 -13.48 8.45 -6.03
C PRO A 50 -13.78 7.14 -5.33
N HIS A 51 -15.04 6.75 -5.33
CA HIS A 51 -15.39 5.38 -5.05
C HIS A 51 -14.94 4.60 -6.28
N TRP A 52 -13.91 3.77 -6.11
CA TRP A 52 -13.21 3.09 -7.19
C TRP A 52 -14.16 2.37 -8.16
N ARG A 53 -15.35 1.96 -7.73
CA ARG A 53 -16.38 1.29 -8.55
C ARG A 53 -17.11 2.21 -9.54
N ASP A 54 -17.06 3.53 -9.34
CA ASP A 54 -17.83 4.51 -10.11
C ASP A 54 -17.01 5.15 -11.24
N ILE A 55 -15.70 4.86 -11.32
CA ILE A 55 -14.87 5.22 -12.48
C ILE A 55 -14.95 4.08 -13.51
N ARG A 56 -15.74 4.28 -14.57
CA ARG A 56 -15.70 3.39 -15.73
C ARG A 56 -14.37 3.60 -16.47
N GLY A 57 -13.58 2.54 -16.62
CA GLY A 57 -12.32 2.55 -17.39
C GLY A 57 -11.01 2.81 -16.63
N ALA A 58 -11.06 3.05 -15.31
CA ALA A 58 -9.86 2.95 -14.45
C ALA A 58 -9.84 1.64 -13.65
N THR A 59 -10.97 0.93 -13.60
CA THR A 59 -11.14 -0.34 -12.89
C THR A 59 -10.82 -1.56 -13.73
N ASP A 60 -10.88 -1.44 -15.04
CA ASP A 60 -10.50 -2.49 -15.99
C ASP A 60 -8.98 -2.71 -16.03
N GLN A 61 -8.19 -1.76 -15.52
CA GLN A 61 -6.73 -1.80 -15.37
C GLN A 61 -6.28 -2.12 -13.93
N CYS A 62 -7.22 -2.56 -13.08
CA CYS A 62 -6.93 -2.97 -11.72
C CYS A 62 -7.37 -4.42 -11.50
N VAL A 63 -6.62 -5.13 -10.67
CA VAL A 63 -6.97 -6.46 -10.17
C VAL A 63 -7.23 -6.37 -8.67
N ASP A 64 -8.36 -6.89 -8.21
CA ASP A 64 -8.61 -7.09 -6.79
C ASP A 64 -7.98 -8.43 -6.36
N ALA A 65 -6.88 -8.34 -5.60
CA ALA A 65 -6.05 -9.45 -5.17
C ALA A 65 -6.83 -10.55 -4.42
N ARG A 66 -7.96 -10.21 -3.79
CA ARG A 66 -8.81 -11.18 -3.06
C ARG A 66 -9.57 -12.12 -3.99
N PHE A 67 -9.69 -11.77 -5.26
CA PHE A 67 -10.39 -12.55 -6.27
C PHE A 67 -9.43 -13.19 -7.29
N LEU A 68 -8.13 -13.22 -6.97
CA LEU A 68 -7.14 -13.99 -7.71
C LEU A 68 -7.50 -15.49 -7.61
N ARG A 69 -7.51 -16.16 -8.76
CA ARG A 69 -7.87 -17.59 -8.89
C ARG A 69 -6.69 -18.45 -9.27
N GLY A 70 -5.77 -17.88 -10.03
CA GLY A 70 -4.59 -18.56 -10.54
C GLY A 70 -3.62 -17.56 -11.14
N TRP A 71 -2.44 -18.05 -11.46
CA TRP A 71 -1.40 -17.26 -12.10
C TRP A 71 -0.48 -18.16 -12.90
N ARG A 72 0.26 -17.56 -13.82
CA ARG A 72 1.24 -18.23 -14.68
C ARG A 72 2.25 -17.21 -15.17
N GLU A 73 3.49 -17.63 -15.34
CA GLU A 73 4.51 -16.83 -15.99
C GLU A 73 4.37 -16.91 -17.51
N ASP A 74 4.72 -15.83 -18.22
CA ASP A 74 4.74 -15.82 -19.68
C ASP A 74 5.99 -15.19 -20.33
N GLY A 75 7.07 -15.08 -19.55
CA GLY A 75 8.38 -14.62 -20.01
C GLY A 75 8.56 -13.10 -20.06
N GLU A 76 7.51 -12.34 -20.39
CA GLU A 76 7.52 -10.87 -20.28
C GLU A 76 7.04 -10.38 -18.91
N GLY A 77 6.31 -11.23 -18.20
CA GLY A 77 5.89 -10.98 -16.84
C GLY A 77 4.98 -12.07 -16.33
N LEU A 78 3.89 -11.64 -15.68
CA LEU A 78 2.99 -12.49 -14.95
C LEU A 78 1.58 -12.35 -15.52
N VAL A 79 0.92 -13.46 -15.84
CA VAL A 79 -0.51 -13.47 -16.16
C VAL A 79 -1.28 -13.97 -14.95
N VAL A 80 -2.26 -13.18 -14.50
CA VAL A 80 -3.15 -13.55 -13.39
C VAL A 80 -4.55 -13.84 -13.89
N GLU A 81 -5.18 -14.85 -13.31
CA GLU A 81 -6.59 -15.16 -13.52
C GLU A 81 -7.43 -14.62 -12.36
N VAL A 82 -8.54 -13.97 -12.70
CA VAL A 82 -9.48 -13.38 -11.75
C VAL A 82 -10.93 -13.74 -12.07
N SER A 83 -11.82 -13.52 -11.10
CA SER A 83 -13.26 -13.63 -11.35
C SER A 83 -13.77 -12.49 -12.26
N PRO A 84 -14.31 -12.76 -13.46
CA PRO A 84 -14.71 -11.72 -14.40
C PRO A 84 -15.88 -10.86 -13.90
N ARG A 85 -16.72 -11.39 -12.99
CA ARG A 85 -17.88 -10.68 -12.41
C ARG A 85 -17.51 -9.39 -11.65
N ARG A 86 -16.23 -9.22 -11.28
CA ARG A 86 -15.73 -8.07 -10.51
C ARG A 86 -14.69 -7.24 -11.27
N HIS A 87 -14.38 -7.62 -12.52
CA HIS A 87 -13.27 -7.07 -13.31
C HIS A 87 -13.73 -6.70 -14.73
N ALA A 88 -14.87 -6.03 -14.85
CA ALA A 88 -15.45 -5.62 -16.15
C ALA A 88 -15.61 -6.77 -17.19
N GLY A 89 -15.75 -8.02 -16.72
CA GLY A 89 -15.83 -9.20 -17.56
C GLY A 89 -14.49 -9.78 -18.01
N ASN A 90 -13.37 -9.19 -17.62
CA ASN A 90 -12.02 -9.66 -17.94
C ASN A 90 -11.62 -10.78 -16.98
N ARG A 91 -11.11 -11.88 -17.55
CA ARG A 91 -10.65 -13.05 -16.78
C ARG A 91 -9.14 -13.04 -16.56
N TYR A 92 -8.40 -12.58 -17.55
CA TYR A 92 -6.93 -12.62 -17.53
C TYR A 92 -6.37 -11.22 -17.60
N TYR A 93 -5.30 -11.02 -16.83
CA TYR A 93 -4.60 -9.76 -16.72
C TYR A 93 -3.11 -10.01 -16.83
N ARG A 94 -2.44 -9.23 -17.67
CA ARG A 94 -0.99 -9.13 -17.70
C ARG A 94 -0.55 -8.16 -16.61
N VAL A 95 0.35 -8.62 -15.77
CA VAL A 95 1.03 -7.87 -14.71
C VAL A 95 2.49 -7.77 -15.12
N GLU A 96 2.89 -6.56 -15.52
CA GLU A 96 4.26 -6.23 -15.89
C GLU A 96 5.03 -5.84 -14.63
N THR A 97 6.26 -6.31 -14.50
CA THR A 97 7.15 -5.94 -13.40
C THR A 97 8.16 -4.88 -13.81
N VAL A 98 8.72 -4.16 -12.83
CA VAL A 98 9.87 -3.29 -13.05
C VAL A 98 11.10 -4.17 -13.24
N GLY A 99 11.57 -4.30 -14.48
CA GLY A 99 12.68 -5.19 -14.82
C GLY A 99 12.31 -6.68 -14.78
N SER A 100 13.32 -7.54 -14.82
CA SER A 100 13.15 -8.98 -14.73
C SER A 100 12.86 -9.42 -13.29
N CYS A 101 11.95 -10.38 -13.13
CA CYS A 101 11.59 -10.98 -11.85
C CYS A 101 12.13 -12.42 -11.78
N PRO A 102 13.44 -12.63 -11.54
CA PRO A 102 14.09 -13.94 -11.70
C PRO A 102 13.54 -15.01 -10.76
N ASP A 103 13.03 -14.62 -9.60
CA ASP A 103 12.47 -15.54 -8.61
C ASP A 103 11.06 -16.05 -8.97
N LEU A 104 10.41 -15.46 -10.00
CA LEU A 104 9.03 -15.77 -10.37
C LEU A 104 8.87 -17.23 -10.80
N GLY A 105 9.81 -17.76 -11.60
CA GLY A 105 9.77 -19.13 -12.10
C GLY A 105 9.95 -20.22 -11.04
N GLY A 106 10.44 -19.86 -9.85
CA GLY A 106 10.55 -20.75 -8.69
C GLY A 106 9.44 -20.58 -7.66
N ALA A 107 8.51 -19.64 -7.85
CA ALA A 107 7.45 -19.38 -6.90
C ALA A 107 6.34 -20.44 -7.01
N HIS A 108 5.85 -20.92 -5.86
CA HIS A 108 4.73 -21.87 -5.85
C HIS A 108 3.38 -21.15 -5.84
N ALA A 109 3.32 -20.03 -5.13
CA ALA A 109 2.18 -19.14 -5.13
C ALA A 109 2.64 -17.68 -5.16
N ILE A 110 1.69 -16.80 -5.45
CA ILE A 110 1.92 -15.36 -5.40
C ILE A 110 0.84 -14.69 -4.57
N GLN A 111 1.16 -13.49 -4.11
CA GLN A 111 0.20 -12.54 -3.58
C GLN A 111 0.44 -11.18 -4.24
N LEU A 112 -0.63 -10.52 -4.69
CA LEU A 112 -0.56 -9.15 -5.16
C LEU A 112 -0.75 -8.21 -3.97
N ALA A 113 0.20 -7.32 -3.74
CA ALA A 113 0.19 -6.37 -2.64
C ALA A 113 0.13 -4.94 -3.19
N SER A 114 -0.90 -4.20 -2.79
CA SER A 114 -1.00 -2.77 -3.11
C SER A 114 -0.16 -1.94 -2.16
N ARG A 115 0.47 -0.86 -2.65
CA ARG A 115 1.23 0.08 -1.82
C ARG A 115 0.40 0.61 -0.64
N ASN A 116 -0.88 0.87 -0.88
CA ASN A 116 -1.78 1.46 0.12
C ASN A 116 -2.41 0.41 1.05
N ARG A 117 -1.93 -0.84 1.04
CA ARG A 117 -2.51 -1.99 1.77
C ARG A 117 -3.97 -2.28 1.43
N GLY A 118 -4.47 -1.73 0.33
CA GLY A 118 -5.77 -2.06 -0.25
C GLY A 118 -5.71 -3.38 -1.03
N ALA A 119 -6.89 -3.88 -1.40
CA ALA A 119 -6.99 -5.10 -2.19
C ALA A 119 -6.77 -4.88 -3.69
N ALA A 120 -6.93 -3.65 -4.17
CA ALA A 120 -6.79 -3.32 -5.59
C ALA A 120 -5.33 -3.02 -5.94
N VAL A 121 -4.81 -3.75 -6.93
CA VAL A 121 -3.48 -3.56 -7.51
C VAL A 121 -3.65 -3.07 -8.93
N CYS A 122 -3.08 -1.91 -9.24
CA CYS A 122 -3.33 -1.19 -10.49
C CYS A 122 -2.03 -0.82 -11.22
N GLY A 123 -0.89 -1.40 -10.80
CA GLY A 123 0.43 -1.03 -11.31
C GLY A 123 0.87 0.36 -10.90
N ARG A 124 0.51 0.80 -9.68
CA ARG A 124 1.03 2.04 -9.12
C ARG A 124 2.44 1.79 -8.59
N PRO A 125 3.36 2.78 -8.62
CA PRO A 125 4.67 2.63 -8.02
C PRO A 125 4.56 2.18 -6.56
N GLY A 126 5.29 1.14 -6.20
CA GLY A 126 5.23 0.46 -4.90
C GLY A 126 4.17 -0.65 -4.76
N ASP A 127 3.32 -0.90 -5.77
CA ASP A 127 2.56 -2.14 -5.88
C ASP A 127 3.55 -3.30 -6.16
N LYS A 128 3.33 -4.49 -5.58
CA LYS A 128 4.28 -5.59 -5.66
C LYS A 128 3.61 -6.94 -5.91
N VAL A 129 4.28 -7.80 -6.65
CA VAL A 129 4.08 -9.24 -6.60
C VAL A 129 4.94 -9.77 -5.47
N VAL A 130 4.31 -10.41 -4.49
CA VAL A 130 4.99 -11.15 -3.41
C VAL A 130 5.00 -12.62 -3.79
N LEU A 131 6.16 -13.22 -3.77
CA LEU A 131 6.38 -14.62 -4.09
C LEU A 131 6.31 -15.43 -2.81
N LEU A 132 5.47 -16.46 -2.81
CA LEU A 132 5.26 -17.35 -1.68
C LEU A 132 5.88 -18.70 -2.01
N ASP A 133 6.80 -19.12 -1.15
CA ASP A 133 7.27 -20.50 -1.10
C ASP A 133 6.27 -21.39 -0.33
N HIS A 134 6.49 -22.70 -0.32
CA HIS A 134 5.60 -23.65 0.35
C HIS A 134 5.39 -23.34 1.84
N VAL A 135 6.45 -22.88 2.53
CA VAL A 135 6.41 -22.58 3.96
C VAL A 135 5.57 -21.32 4.21
N SER A 136 5.82 -20.26 3.44
CA SER A 136 5.11 -18.99 3.53
C SER A 136 3.65 -19.13 3.13
N GLN A 137 3.35 -19.97 2.13
CA GLN A 137 1.99 -20.27 1.73
C GLN A 137 1.23 -21.03 2.84
N GLY A 138 1.88 -21.98 3.51
CA GLY A 138 1.30 -22.64 4.68
C GLY A 138 1.00 -21.64 5.81
N LEU A 139 1.92 -20.71 6.09
CA LEU A 139 1.70 -19.64 7.06
C LEU A 139 0.55 -18.72 6.66
N ALA A 140 0.49 -18.31 5.38
CA ALA A 140 -0.58 -17.48 4.85
C ALA A 140 -1.95 -18.18 4.94
N ALA A 141 -2.00 -19.48 4.67
CA ALA A 141 -3.20 -20.30 4.85
C ALA A 141 -3.62 -20.41 6.33
N MET A 142 -2.66 -20.38 7.26
CA MET A 142 -2.90 -20.30 8.71
C MET A 142 -3.20 -18.86 9.20
N GLY A 143 -3.40 -17.90 8.29
CA GLY A 143 -3.71 -16.51 8.64
C GLY A 143 -2.50 -15.69 9.11
N THR A 144 -1.30 -16.27 9.08
CA THR A 144 -0.05 -15.56 9.37
C THR A 144 0.46 -14.95 8.07
N LEU A 145 0.28 -13.64 7.89
CA LEU A 145 0.80 -12.95 6.72
C LEU A 145 2.33 -12.91 6.80
N PRO A 146 3.06 -13.48 5.83
CA PRO A 146 4.50 -13.24 5.74
C PRO A 146 4.71 -11.74 5.54
N THR A 147 5.13 -11.07 6.61
CA THR A 147 5.28 -9.62 6.66
C THR A 147 6.74 -9.31 6.97
N GLY A 148 7.48 -8.81 5.98
CA GLY A 148 8.86 -8.34 6.13
C GLY A 148 9.96 -9.39 5.85
N ALA A 149 11.12 -8.88 5.42
CA ALA A 149 12.44 -9.49 5.12
C ALA A 149 12.52 -10.78 4.28
N PHE A 150 11.57 -11.70 4.43
CA PHE A 150 11.49 -12.99 3.74
C PHE A 150 10.58 -12.96 2.50
N SER A 151 9.79 -11.90 2.34
CA SER A 151 8.93 -11.72 1.18
C SER A 151 9.77 -11.31 -0.04
N ARG A 152 10.25 -12.29 -0.80
CA ARG A 152 10.76 -12.07 -2.15
C ARG A 152 9.64 -11.53 -3.02
N GLY A 153 9.96 -10.61 -3.92
CA GLY A 153 8.94 -9.97 -4.72
C GLY A 153 9.47 -8.93 -5.68
N CYS A 154 8.62 -8.60 -6.64
CA CYS A 154 8.95 -7.71 -7.75
C CYS A 154 7.96 -6.57 -7.77
N GLU A 155 8.44 -5.37 -8.04
CA GLU A 155 7.57 -4.20 -8.18
C GLU A 155 6.77 -4.31 -9.47
N ILE A 156 5.49 -3.94 -9.41
CA ILE A 156 4.58 -3.95 -10.55
C ILE A 156 4.65 -2.59 -11.22
N SER A 157 4.93 -2.59 -12.52
CA SER A 157 4.96 -1.38 -13.35
C SER A 157 3.61 -1.12 -14.03
N ARG A 158 2.88 -2.17 -14.42
CA ARG A 158 1.59 -2.04 -15.10
C ARG A 158 0.70 -3.25 -14.89
N VAL A 159 -0.61 -3.04 -14.93
CA VAL A 159 -1.64 -4.08 -14.99
C VAL A 159 -2.55 -3.80 -16.17
N VAL A 160 -2.67 -4.77 -17.09
CA VAL A 160 -3.41 -4.62 -18.35
C VAL A 160 -4.34 -5.82 -18.54
N PRO A 161 -5.63 -5.61 -18.86
CA PRO A 161 -6.52 -6.72 -19.19
C PRO A 161 -6.07 -7.36 -20.51
N MET A 162 -6.08 -8.69 -20.55
CA MET A 162 -5.79 -9.41 -21.79
C MET A 162 -7.04 -9.49 -22.68
N PRO A 163 -6.87 -9.43 -24.02
CA PRO A 163 -7.96 -9.68 -24.96
C PRO A 163 -8.61 -11.03 -24.71
N ARG A 164 -9.94 -11.09 -24.95
CA ARG A 164 -10.67 -12.36 -24.93
C ARG A 164 -10.45 -13.03 -26.27
N HIS A 165 -9.88 -14.24 -26.26
CA HIS A 165 -9.84 -15.11 -27.43
C HIS A 165 -11.16 -15.86 -27.57
#